data_AF-A0A9P8M938-F1
#
_entry.id   AF-A0A9P8M938-F1
#
_cell.length_a   1.000
_cell.length_b   1.000
_cell.length_c   1.000
_cell.angle_alpha   90.00
_cell.angle_beta   90.00
_cell.angle_gamma   90.00
#
_symmetry.space_group_name_H-M   'P 1'
#
loop_
_entity.id
_entity.type
_entity.pdbx_description
1 polymer ?
#
loop_
_entity_poly.entity_id
_entity_poly.type
_entity_poly.pdbx_seq_one_letter_code
_entity_poly.pdbx_strand_id
1 'polypeptide(L)'
;MAITPTQFAKKTAQSANWSDAKRRVLSSYREWIRAAPEIQTMYNMPLPISAIRTRVRQEFERNRYAAKLPVVDVLLFKSHAEYQEMMNFWKQTTHVMSYFKEENFRGDKRLPSSFMDGFLEVRQPTYDQKTR
;
A
#
# COMPACT_ATOMS: atom_id res chain seq x y z
N MET A 1 4.34 -35.54 3.63
CA MET A 1 5.24 -34.42 3.26
C MET A 1 4.79 -33.17 3.99
N ALA A 2 5.69 -32.46 4.66
CA ALA A 2 5.37 -31.18 5.30
C ALA A 2 5.49 -30.05 4.26
N ILE A 3 4.52 -29.14 4.22
CA ILE A 3 4.55 -27.97 3.32
C ILE A 3 5.43 -26.90 3.97
N THR A 4 6.53 -26.55 3.31
CA THR A 4 7.44 -25.48 3.78
C THR A 4 6.93 -24.10 3.35
N PRO A 5 7.17 -23.05 4.16
CA PRO A 5 6.71 -21.71 3.85
C PRO A 5 7.54 -21.06 2.73
N THR A 6 6.95 -20.08 2.06
CA THR A 6 7.62 -19.29 1.01
C THR A 6 8.63 -18.30 1.57
N GLN A 7 9.50 -17.77 0.71
CA GLN A 7 10.43 -16.72 1.08
C GLN A 7 9.67 -15.49 1.61
N PHE A 8 10.20 -14.91 2.70
CA PHE A 8 9.60 -13.82 3.47
C PHE A 8 8.26 -14.13 4.16
N ALA A 9 7.85 -15.39 4.29
CA ALA A 9 6.62 -15.73 5.01
C ALA A 9 6.71 -15.34 6.49
N LYS A 10 5.64 -14.71 7.00
CA LYS A 10 5.48 -14.41 8.42
C LYS A 10 4.22 -15.06 8.95
N LYS A 11 4.31 -15.61 10.16
CA LYS A 11 3.15 -16.13 10.88
C LYS A 11 2.20 -14.97 11.21
N THR A 12 0.91 -15.17 10.99
CA THR A 12 -0.11 -14.22 11.40
C THR A 12 -0.19 -14.17 12.93
N ALA A 13 -0.22 -12.95 13.47
CA ALA A 13 -0.29 -12.71 14.90
C ALA A 13 -1.16 -11.48 15.17
N GLN A 14 -1.91 -11.53 16.26
CA GLN A 14 -2.68 -10.40 16.78
C GLN A 14 -1.84 -9.61 17.79
N SER A 15 -1.94 -8.30 17.75
CA SER A 15 -1.21 -7.43 18.68
C SER A 15 -1.93 -7.41 20.02
N ALA A 16 -1.19 -7.67 21.11
CA ALA A 16 -1.76 -7.65 22.46
C ALA A 16 -2.09 -6.22 22.95
N ASN A 17 -1.33 -5.23 22.48
CA ASN A 17 -1.47 -3.84 22.87
C ASN A 17 -0.96 -2.90 21.75
N TRP A 18 -1.20 -1.60 21.93
CA TRP A 18 -0.78 -0.57 20.97
C TRP A 18 0.74 -0.42 20.83
N SER A 19 1.51 -0.69 21.89
CA SER A 19 2.97 -0.60 21.83
C SER A 19 3.56 -1.70 20.95
N ASP A 20 3.02 -2.92 21.03
CA ASP A 20 3.39 -4.02 20.14
C ASP A 20 2.98 -3.75 18.69
N ALA A 21 1.74 -3.30 18.47
CA ALA A 21 1.30 -2.89 17.13
C ALA A 21 2.21 -1.81 16.53
N LYS A 22 2.55 -0.77 17.28
CA LYS A 22 3.46 0.29 16.84
C LYS A 22 4.84 -0.26 16.46
N ARG A 23 5.39 -1.17 17.25
CA ARG A 23 6.67 -1.83 16.95
C ARG A 23 6.60 -2.62 15.64
N ARG A 24 5.51 -3.37 15.42
CA ARG A 24 5.29 -4.15 14.19
C ARG A 24 5.10 -3.24 12.96
N VAL A 25 4.35 -2.15 13.08
CA VAL A 25 4.20 -1.13 12.03
C VAL A 25 5.55 -0.53 11.66
N LEU A 26 6.36 -0.12 12.64
CA LEU A 26 7.68 0.44 12.38
C LEU A 26 8.64 -0.58 11.76
N SER A 27 8.57 -1.85 12.16
CA SER A 27 9.35 -2.92 11.52
C SER A 27 8.96 -3.08 10.05
N SER A 28 7.67 -3.19 9.75
CA SER A 28 7.16 -3.30 8.37
C SER A 28 7.56 -2.08 7.53
N TYR A 29 7.44 -0.86 8.08
CA TYR A 29 7.87 0.34 7.37
C TYR A 29 9.36 0.33 7.03
N ARG A 30 10.22 -0.11 7.97
CA ARG A 30 11.67 -0.20 7.73
C ARG A 30 12.02 -1.24 6.66
N GLU A 31 11.31 -2.37 6.64
CA GLU A 31 11.45 -3.39 5.59
C GLU A 31 11.14 -2.80 4.21
N TRP A 32 10.02 -2.11 4.06
CA TRP A 32 9.64 -1.45 2.80
C TRP A 32 10.67 -0.41 2.32
N ILE A 33 11.17 0.44 3.22
CA ILE A 33 12.15 1.48 2.86
C ILE A 33 13.48 0.85 2.41
N ARG A 34 13.86 -0.29 2.99
CA ARG A 34 15.07 -1.05 2.62
C ARG A 34 14.90 -1.82 1.32
N ALA A 35 13.71 -2.34 1.03
CA ALA A 35 13.42 -3.06 -0.21
C ALA A 35 13.29 -2.15 -1.44
N ALA A 36 13.10 -0.84 -1.25
CA ALA A 36 12.89 0.11 -2.36
C ALA A 36 13.92 0.06 -3.50
N PRO A 37 15.25 -0.04 -3.26
CA PRO A 37 16.24 -0.18 -4.34
C PRO A 37 16.07 -1.49 -5.13
N GLU A 38 15.79 -2.60 -4.44
CA GLU A 38 15.62 -3.90 -5.07
C GLU A 38 14.33 -3.95 -5.89
N ILE A 39 13.26 -3.31 -5.41
CA ILE A 39 12.01 -3.15 -6.17
C ILE A 39 12.27 -2.35 -7.46
N GLN A 40 13.07 -1.28 -7.39
CA GLN A 40 13.37 -0.46 -8.58
C GLN A 40 14.11 -1.25 -9.65
N THR A 41 15.10 -2.06 -9.26
CA THR A 41 15.88 -2.89 -10.19
C THR A 41 15.09 -4.09 -10.70
N MET A 42 14.37 -4.81 -9.84
CA MET A 42 13.58 -5.99 -10.23
C MET A 42 12.48 -5.66 -11.23
N TYR A 43 11.77 -4.54 -11.03
CA TYR A 43 10.65 -4.14 -11.88
C TYR A 43 11.03 -3.18 -13.01
N ASN A 44 12.31 -2.80 -13.10
CA ASN A 44 12.86 -1.82 -14.04
C ASN A 44 12.01 -0.54 -14.11
N MET A 45 11.72 0.05 -12.94
CA MET A 45 10.82 1.18 -12.81
C MET A 45 11.48 2.47 -13.34
N PRO A 46 10.76 3.32 -14.11
CA PRO A 46 11.29 4.60 -14.62
C PRO A 46 11.41 5.69 -13.54
N LEU A 47 11.13 5.36 -12.27
CA LEU A 47 11.08 6.29 -11.16
C LEU A 47 12.31 6.16 -10.25
N PRO A 48 12.78 7.27 -9.65
CA PRO A 48 13.88 7.22 -8.71
C PRO A 48 13.47 6.53 -7.41
N ILE A 49 14.45 5.92 -6.71
CA ILE A 49 14.23 5.22 -5.44
C ILE A 49 13.57 6.13 -4.38
N SER A 50 13.85 7.43 -4.42
CA SER A 50 13.23 8.44 -3.56
C SER A 50 11.71 8.54 -3.77
N ALA A 51 11.23 8.44 -5.03
CA ALA A 51 9.81 8.45 -5.34
C ALA A 51 9.12 7.21 -4.76
N ILE A 52 9.74 6.03 -4.89
CA ILE A 52 9.22 4.77 -4.32
C ILE A 52 9.10 4.89 -2.79
N ARG A 53 10.15 5.34 -2.10
CA ARG A 53 10.12 5.56 -0.64
C ARG A 53 9.05 6.57 -0.23
N THR A 54 8.85 7.60 -1.03
CA THR A 54 7.80 8.60 -0.79
C THR A 54 6.41 8.00 -0.92
N ARG A 55 6.15 7.15 -1.94
CA ARG A 55 4.87 6.44 -2.06
C ARG A 55 4.62 5.46 -0.91
N VAL A 56 5.64 4.71 -0.51
CA VAL A 56 5.55 3.85 0.69
C VAL A 56 5.11 4.69 1.89
N ARG A 57 5.75 5.84 2.13
CA ARG A 57 5.36 6.74 3.23
C ARG A 57 3.92 7.23 3.11
N GLN A 58 3.47 7.59 1.91
CA GLN A 58 2.09 8.04 1.67
C GLN A 58 1.06 6.95 2.02
N GLU A 59 1.29 5.69 1.66
CA GLU A 59 0.38 4.58 2.00
C GLU A 59 0.35 4.28 3.51
N PHE A 60 1.48 4.41 4.22
CA PHE A 60 1.50 4.30 5.67
C PHE A 60 0.77 5.47 6.35
N GLU A 61 0.97 6.71 5.88
CA GLU A 61 0.28 7.90 6.43
C GLU A 61 -1.23 7.87 6.13
N ARG A 62 -1.65 7.30 4.99
CA ARG A 62 -3.07 7.12 4.64
C ARG A 62 -3.86 6.40 5.73
N ASN A 63 -3.23 5.47 6.43
CA ASN A 63 -3.83 4.67 7.49
C ASN A 63 -3.43 5.11 8.91
N ARG A 64 -2.83 6.29 9.07
CA ARG A 64 -2.32 6.79 10.35
C ARG A 64 -3.37 6.90 11.44
N TYR A 65 -4.61 7.26 11.09
CA TYR A 65 -5.70 7.53 12.04
C TYR A 65 -6.56 6.29 12.33
N ALA A 66 -6.04 5.07 12.11
CA ALA A 66 -6.76 3.84 12.45
C ALA A 66 -6.94 3.72 13.97
N ALA A 67 -8.16 3.91 14.45
CA ALA A 67 -8.47 3.94 15.89
C ALA A 67 -8.67 2.55 16.54
N LYS A 68 -8.84 1.49 15.74
CA LYS A 68 -9.14 0.13 16.23
C LYS A 68 -7.93 -0.79 16.05
N LEU A 69 -7.48 -1.41 17.14
CA LEU A 69 -6.31 -2.31 17.14
C LEU A 69 -6.45 -3.49 16.15
N PRO A 70 -7.59 -4.21 16.07
CA PRO A 70 -7.73 -5.31 15.10
C PRO A 70 -7.65 -4.84 13.63
N VAL A 71 -8.04 -3.60 13.35
CA VAL A 71 -7.93 -3.03 12.00
C VAL A 71 -6.46 -2.83 11.64
N VAL A 72 -5.63 -2.39 12.58
CA VAL A 72 -4.18 -2.25 12.37
C VAL A 72 -3.54 -3.61 12.08
N ASP A 73 -3.94 -4.67 12.78
CA ASP A 73 -3.43 -6.02 12.52
C ASP A 73 -3.80 -6.53 11.12
N VAL A 74 -5.02 -6.28 10.66
CA VAL A 74 -5.43 -6.62 9.28
C VAL A 74 -4.63 -5.81 8.26
N LEU A 75 -4.38 -4.53 8.51
CA LEU A 75 -3.55 -3.69 7.63
C LEU A 75 -2.10 -4.16 7.59
N LEU A 76 -1.53 -4.57 8.74
CA LEU A 76 -0.19 -5.15 8.80
C LEU A 76 -0.11 -6.46 8.04
N PHE A 77 -1.12 -7.32 8.16
CA PHE A 77 -1.21 -8.56 7.41
C PHE A 77 -1.24 -8.29 5.89
N LYS A 78 -2.09 -7.37 5.44
CA LYS A 78 -2.16 -6.97 4.03
C LYS A 78 -0.84 -6.38 3.52
N SER A 79 -0.22 -5.49 4.31
CA SER A 79 1.10 -4.92 3.98
C SER A 79 2.16 -6.00 3.82
N HIS A 80 2.16 -7.01 4.70
CA HIS A 80 3.11 -8.13 4.61
C HIS A 80 2.84 -9.03 3.40
N ALA A 81 1.57 -9.31 3.09
CA ALA A 81 1.20 -10.07 1.89
C ALA A 81 1.68 -9.35 0.62
N GLU A 82 1.42 -8.04 0.51
CA GLU A 82 1.89 -7.20 -0.59
C GLU A 82 3.42 -7.18 -0.69
N TYR A 83 4.12 -7.14 0.46
CA TYR A 83 5.59 -7.21 0.50
C TYR A 83 6.08 -8.55 -0.07
N GLN A 84 5.49 -9.67 0.34
CA GLN A 84 5.87 -10.98 -0.21
C GLN A 84 5.60 -11.08 -1.71
N GLU A 85 4.44 -10.62 -2.16
CA GLU A 85 4.07 -10.62 -3.59
C GLU A 85 5.02 -9.76 -4.43
N MET A 86 5.46 -8.60 -3.90
CA MET A 86 6.42 -7.74 -4.60
C MET A 86 7.83 -8.33 -4.59
N MET A 87 8.29 -8.80 -3.44
CA MET A 87 9.68 -9.25 -3.25
C MET A 87 9.98 -10.58 -3.92
N ASN A 88 8.99 -11.48 -3.95
CA ASN A 88 9.10 -12.76 -4.64
C ASN A 88 8.79 -12.67 -6.13
N PHE A 89 8.63 -11.44 -6.66
CA PHE A 89 8.32 -11.19 -8.07
C PHE A 89 7.05 -11.91 -8.56
N TRP A 90 6.01 -11.96 -7.71
CA TRP A 90 4.71 -12.52 -8.08
C TRP A 90 3.83 -11.47 -8.77
N LYS A 91 4.04 -10.18 -8.46
CA LYS A 91 3.42 -9.07 -9.19
C LYS A 91 4.15 -8.79 -10.50
N GLN A 92 3.46 -8.12 -11.42
CA GLN A 92 4.05 -7.53 -12.63
C GLN A 92 4.22 -6.02 -12.46
N THR A 93 5.08 -5.40 -13.27
CA THR A 93 5.37 -3.95 -13.25
C THR A 93 4.10 -3.10 -13.29
N THR A 94 3.08 -3.50 -14.05
CA THR A 94 1.77 -2.83 -14.12
C THR A 94 1.08 -2.68 -12.75
N HIS A 95 1.19 -3.70 -11.89
CA HIS A 95 0.63 -3.67 -10.54
C HIS A 95 1.40 -2.71 -9.64
N VAL A 96 2.73 -2.66 -9.76
CA VAL A 96 3.57 -1.73 -9.00
C VAL A 96 3.31 -0.29 -9.45
N MET A 97 3.24 -0.06 -10.77
CA MET A 97 2.88 1.23 -11.36
C MET A 97 1.50 1.71 -10.93
N SER A 98 0.57 0.79 -10.61
CA SER A 98 -0.77 1.16 -10.13
C SER A 98 -0.76 2.02 -8.86
N TYR A 99 0.28 1.90 -8.03
CA TYR A 99 0.47 2.73 -6.85
C TYR A 99 0.88 4.18 -7.17
N PHE A 100 1.27 4.50 -8.40
CA PHE A 100 1.71 5.83 -8.83
C PHE A 100 0.59 6.49 -9.64
N LYS A 101 -0.09 7.46 -9.03
CA LYS A 101 -1.25 8.16 -9.62
C LYS A 101 -0.90 8.92 -10.89
N GLU A 102 0.28 9.53 -10.91
CA GLU A 102 0.75 10.43 -11.97
C GLU A 102 1.08 9.70 -13.28
N GLU A 103 1.42 8.41 -13.23
CA GLU A 103 1.82 7.61 -14.41
C GLU A 103 0.82 6.49 -14.75
N ASN A 104 -0.31 6.42 -14.06
CA ASN A 104 -1.34 5.46 -14.40
C ASN A 104 -1.99 5.82 -15.74
N PHE A 105 -1.95 4.91 -16.72
CA PHE A 105 -2.64 5.00 -18.01
C PHE A 105 -4.14 5.37 -17.90
N ARG A 106 -4.73 5.18 -16.73
CA ARG A 106 -6.14 5.48 -16.41
C ARG A 106 -6.42 6.93 -16.01
N GLY A 107 -5.40 7.79 -15.97
CA GLY A 107 -5.53 9.23 -15.76
C GLY A 107 -5.96 9.61 -14.33
N ASP A 108 -5.31 10.61 -13.75
CA ASP A 108 -5.63 11.14 -12.42
C ASP A 108 -7.03 11.81 -12.35
N LYS A 109 -7.65 12.07 -13.52
CA LYS A 109 -8.98 12.70 -13.69
C LYS A 109 -10.16 11.74 -13.49
N ARG A 110 -10.06 10.80 -12.55
CA ARG A 110 -11.19 9.92 -12.19
C ARG A 110 -12.22 10.62 -11.32
N LEU A 111 -11.82 11.68 -10.63
CA LEU A 111 -12.70 12.49 -9.82
C LEU A 111 -12.77 13.89 -10.46
N PRO A 112 -13.98 14.38 -10.77
CA PRO A 112 -14.15 15.72 -11.31
C PRO A 112 -13.65 16.75 -10.30
N SER A 113 -12.93 17.76 -10.77
CA SER A 113 -12.38 18.81 -9.92
C SER A 113 -13.45 19.79 -9.42
N SER A 114 -14.56 19.86 -10.15
CA SER A 114 -15.71 20.72 -9.89
C SER A 114 -17.00 19.94 -10.06
N PHE A 115 -18.06 20.39 -9.39
CA PHE A 115 -19.41 19.86 -9.60
C PHE A 115 -19.83 19.89 -11.07
N MET A 116 -19.48 20.97 -11.80
CA MET A 116 -19.85 21.10 -13.22
C MET A 116 -19.16 20.04 -14.09
N ASP A 117 -17.87 19.75 -13.85
CA ASP A 117 -17.15 18.67 -14.53
C ASP A 117 -17.82 17.32 -14.26
N GLY A 118 -18.21 17.06 -13.01
CA GLY A 118 -18.86 15.80 -12.62
C GLY A 118 -20.26 15.64 -13.19
N PHE A 119 -21.00 16.75 -13.28
CA PHE A 119 -22.30 16.81 -13.89
C PHE A 119 -22.23 16.53 -15.41
N LEU A 120 -21.28 17.17 -16.11
CA LEU A 120 -21.06 16.97 -17.54
C LEU A 120 -20.57 15.54 -17.87
N GLU A 121 -19.80 14.93 -16.97
CA GLU A 121 -19.33 13.54 -17.10
C GLU A 121 -20.36 12.49 -16.64
N VAL A 122 -21.55 12.90 -16.20
CA VAL A 122 -22.63 12.02 -15.67
C VAL A 122 -22.11 11.09 -14.56
N ARG A 123 -21.22 11.61 -13.70
CA ARG A 123 -20.68 10.87 -12.55
C ARG A 123 -21.51 11.18 -11.30
N GLN A 124 -21.96 10.14 -10.59
CA GLN A 124 -22.70 10.32 -9.34
C GLN A 124 -21.82 10.98 -8.27
N PRO A 125 -22.36 11.90 -7.45
CA PRO A 125 -21.64 12.41 -6.30
C PRO A 125 -21.42 11.28 -5.28
N THR A 126 -20.17 10.88 -5.08
CA THR A 126 -19.82 9.93 -4.02
C THR A 126 -19.80 10.67 -2.69
N TYR A 127 -20.83 10.46 -1.86
CA TYR A 127 -20.81 10.92 -0.48
C TYR A 127 -19.80 10.08 0.32
N ASP A 128 -18.75 10.71 0.83
CA ASP A 128 -17.77 10.07 1.70
C ASP A 128 -18.43 9.73 3.05
N GLN A 129 -18.75 8.46 3.27
CA GLN A 129 -19.46 7.98 4.46
C GLN A 129 -18.61 7.99 5.75
N LYS A 130 -17.45 8.64 5.77
CA LYS A 130 -16.51 8.62 6.91
C LYS A 130 -16.80 9.60 8.06
N THR A 131 -18.05 9.98 8.27
CA THR A 131 -18.50 10.67 9.49
C THR A 131 -19.74 10.00 10.06
N ARG A 132 -19.56 8.82 10.66
CA ARG A 132 -20.39 8.26 11.74
C ARG A 132 -19.55 7.38 12.63
#